data_AF-A0A535Z3W9-F1
#
_entry.id   AF-A0A535Z3W9-F1
#
_cell.length_a   1.000
_cell.length_b   1.000
_cell.length_c   1.000
_cell.angle_alpha   90.00
_cell.angle_beta   90.00
_cell.angle_gamma   90.00
#
_symmetry.space_group_name_H-M   'P 1'
#
loop_
_entity.id
_entity.type
_entity.pdbx_description
1 polymer ?
#
loop_
_entity_poly.entity_id
_entity_poly.type
_entity_poly.pdbx_seq_one_letter_code
_entity_poly.pdbx_strand_id
1 'polypeptide(L)'
;MRDLADVLDAQLASGIRRIVLDNTYLTRAARSYVIDAAKQHRVATRCVWLDTPLAQAQVNLVERLLERFGSLPTPDELRGLARREPGILVPTSQMRAFRELEPPSLDEGFAGVEDVRFARTPPPGPVRTGVFVAAAALDRPGWKHAQERHDPSVPHLVFDWIPDGTVEALGTGVASLSAQVSGLVESALCPHAAGPPRCWCRPPLPGLPLAFARTHGIAPSRSILVGTSPAHRTLATTLGAQYIPV
;
A
#
# COMPACT_ATOMS: atom_id res chain seq x y z
N MET A 1 11.14 -1.00 23.02
CA MET A 1 12.34 -1.73 22.55
C MET A 1 13.19 -2.27 23.68
N ARG A 2 13.43 -1.51 24.77
CA ARG A 2 14.12 -2.02 25.96
C ARG A 2 13.41 -3.23 26.57
N ASP A 3 12.09 -3.17 26.73
CA ASP A 3 11.29 -4.29 27.23
C ASP A 3 11.46 -5.57 26.40
N LEU A 4 11.61 -5.46 25.07
CA LEU A 4 11.85 -6.60 24.20
C LEU A 4 13.27 -7.18 24.38
N ALA A 5 14.25 -6.32 24.60
CA ALA A 5 15.61 -6.75 24.90
C ALA A 5 15.69 -7.45 26.26
N ASP A 6 14.94 -6.98 27.26
CA ASP A 6 14.85 -7.64 28.57
C ASP A 6 14.20 -9.02 28.47
N VAL A 7 13.13 -9.15 27.67
CA VAL A 7 12.51 -10.46 27.37
C VAL A 7 13.50 -11.36 26.64
N LEU A 8 14.22 -10.85 25.64
CA LEU A 8 15.25 -11.60 24.93
C LEU A 8 16.34 -12.10 25.89
N ASP A 9 16.85 -11.22 26.76
CA ASP A 9 17.88 -11.55 27.76
C ASP A 9 17.44 -12.71 28.66
N ALA A 10 16.23 -12.64 29.20
CA ALA A 10 15.67 -13.70 30.06
C ALA A 10 15.54 -15.05 29.31
N GLN A 11 15.13 -15.04 28.04
CA GLN A 11 15.04 -16.26 27.23
C GLN A 11 16.42 -16.84 26.90
N LEU A 12 17.41 -15.99 26.64
CA LEU A 12 18.79 -16.44 26.41
C LEU A 12 19.42 -17.00 27.69
N ALA A 13 19.17 -16.37 28.84
CA ALA A 13 19.62 -16.81 30.15
C ALA A 13 19.02 -18.18 30.55
N SER A 14 17.78 -18.46 30.14
CA SER A 14 17.13 -19.77 30.37
C SER A 14 17.66 -20.88 29.45
N GLY A 15 18.57 -20.54 28.53
CA GLY A 15 19.24 -21.49 27.64
C GLY A 15 18.64 -21.60 26.24
N ILE A 16 17.58 -20.83 25.91
CA ILE A 16 17.05 -20.79 24.54
C ILE A 16 18.07 -20.11 23.63
N ARG A 17 18.36 -20.72 22.47
CA ARG A 17 19.39 -20.22 21.54
C ARG A 17 18.86 -19.87 20.14
N ARG A 18 17.61 -20.20 19.83
CA ARG A 18 16.96 -19.92 18.55
C ARG A 18 15.71 -19.10 18.77
N ILE A 19 15.80 -17.80 18.49
CA ILE A 19 14.75 -16.82 18.72
C ILE A 19 14.59 -15.99 17.45
N VAL A 20 13.35 -15.72 17.05
CA VAL A 20 13.03 -14.81 15.95
C VAL A 20 12.38 -13.57 16.53
N LEU A 21 12.92 -12.40 16.18
CA LEU A 21 12.39 -11.11 16.57
C LEU A 21 11.81 -10.41 15.34
N ASP A 22 10.51 -10.60 15.12
CA ASP A 22 9.79 -9.97 14.01
C ASP A 22 9.34 -8.56 14.39
N ASN A 23 10.25 -7.58 14.28
CA ASN A 23 9.97 -6.18 14.49
C ASN A 23 10.59 -5.34 13.36
N THR A 24 10.02 -4.15 13.12
CA THR A 24 10.45 -3.29 12.01
C THR A 24 11.83 -2.66 12.24
N TYR A 25 12.24 -2.46 13.50
CA TYR A 25 13.57 -1.94 13.88
C TYR A 25 14.09 -0.77 12.99
N LEU A 26 13.34 0.32 12.94
CA LEU A 26 13.58 1.41 11.98
C LEU A 26 14.99 2.02 12.05
N THR A 27 15.56 2.13 13.25
CA THR A 27 16.86 2.79 13.47
C THR A 27 17.90 1.84 14.04
N ARG A 28 19.17 2.12 13.78
CA ARG A 28 20.34 1.48 14.39
C ARG A 28 20.26 1.48 15.92
N ALA A 29 19.85 2.61 16.50
CA ALA A 29 19.66 2.72 17.94
C ALA A 29 18.58 1.77 18.48
N ALA A 30 17.52 1.50 17.72
CA ALA A 30 16.51 0.52 18.12
C ALA A 30 17.04 -0.92 18.05
N ARG A 31 17.92 -1.22 17.08
CA ARG A 31 18.55 -2.53 16.89
C ARG A 31 19.61 -2.83 17.93
N SER A 32 20.38 -1.83 18.37
CA SER A 32 21.50 -2.05 19.30
C SER A 32 21.08 -2.78 20.58
N TYR A 33 19.91 -2.47 21.14
CA TYR A 33 19.42 -3.13 22.36
C TYR A 33 19.36 -4.66 22.26
N VAL A 34 18.87 -5.21 21.16
CA VAL A 34 18.74 -6.67 20.99
C VAL A 34 20.05 -7.31 20.53
N ILE A 35 20.88 -6.58 19.79
CA ILE A 35 22.23 -7.03 19.42
C ILE A 35 23.11 -7.15 20.68
N ASP A 36 23.07 -6.15 21.55
CA ASP A 36 23.86 -6.12 22.79
C ASP A 36 23.43 -7.24 23.75
N ALA A 37 22.12 -7.46 23.93
CA ALA A 37 21.60 -8.57 24.72
C ALA A 37 22.08 -9.93 24.16
N ALA A 38 21.96 -10.17 22.85
CA ALA A 38 22.44 -11.40 22.23
C ALA A 38 23.96 -11.60 22.42
N LYS A 39 24.74 -10.51 22.29
CA LYS A 39 26.19 -10.51 22.47
C LYS A 39 26.61 -10.91 23.90
N GLN A 40 25.90 -10.45 24.92
CA GLN A 40 26.18 -10.81 26.32
C GLN A 40 26.05 -12.33 26.56
N HIS A 41 25.11 -12.98 25.87
CA HIS A 41 24.91 -14.43 25.93
C HIS A 41 25.72 -15.22 24.90
N ARG A 42 26.61 -14.55 24.16
CA ARG A 42 27.46 -15.11 23.08
C ARG A 42 26.63 -15.81 22.00
N VAL A 43 25.47 -15.25 21.67
CA VAL A 43 24.61 -15.73 20.58
C VAL A 43 24.81 -14.83 19.36
N ALA A 44 25.00 -15.46 18.21
CA ALA A 44 25.15 -14.74 16.94
C ALA A 44 23.81 -14.18 16.46
N THR A 45 23.77 -12.90 16.13
CA THR A 45 22.58 -12.23 15.60
C THR A 45 22.65 -12.15 14.08
N ARG A 46 21.72 -12.81 13.37
CA ARG A 46 21.53 -12.65 11.92
C ARG A 46 20.40 -11.66 11.67
N CYS A 47 20.61 -10.71 10.77
CA CYS A 47 19.58 -9.81 10.27
C CYS A 47 19.04 -10.33 8.93
N VAL A 48 17.71 -10.43 8.81
CA VAL A 48 17.02 -10.61 7.55
C VAL A 48 16.32 -9.29 7.23
N TRP A 49 16.86 -8.56 6.26
CA TRP A 49 16.39 -7.24 5.87
C TRP A 49 15.39 -7.36 4.71
N LEU A 50 14.15 -6.98 4.95
CA LEU A 50 13.09 -7.00 3.93
C LEU A 50 13.03 -5.65 3.21
N ASP A 51 13.69 -5.53 2.06
CA ASP A 51 13.73 -4.30 1.27
C ASP A 51 12.44 -4.13 0.44
N THR A 52 11.41 -3.56 1.08
CA THR A 52 10.12 -3.25 0.45
C THR A 52 10.05 -1.79 0.01
N PRO A 53 9.94 -1.50 -1.29
CA PRO A 53 9.74 -0.13 -1.78
C PRO A 53 8.48 0.51 -1.18
N LEU A 54 8.53 1.82 -0.88
CA LEU A 54 7.40 2.54 -0.27
C LEU A 54 6.07 2.33 -0.99
N ALA A 55 6.07 2.36 -2.33
CA ALA A 55 4.86 2.12 -3.12
C ALA A 55 4.26 0.72 -2.83
N GLN A 56 5.09 -0.32 -2.75
CA GLN A 56 4.62 -1.66 -2.42
C GLN A 56 4.22 -1.78 -0.94
N ALA A 57 4.89 -1.08 -0.03
CA ALA A 57 4.48 -1.01 1.37
C ALA A 57 3.10 -0.35 1.54
N GLN A 58 2.78 0.67 0.72
CA GLN A 58 1.44 1.29 0.69
C GLN A 58 0.37 0.31 0.19
N VAL A 59 0.65 -0.42 -0.90
CA VAL A 59 -0.25 -1.48 -1.41
C VAL A 59 -0.48 -2.55 -0.34
N ASN A 60 0.58 -3.06 0.29
CA ASN A 60 0.48 -4.11 1.31
C ASN A 60 -0.36 -3.67 2.52
N LEU A 61 -0.23 -2.41 2.92
CA LEU A 61 -1.00 -1.86 4.03
C LEU A 61 -2.48 -1.73 3.67
N VAL A 62 -2.80 -1.27 2.47
CA VAL A 62 -4.20 -1.21 1.99
C VAL A 62 -4.79 -2.61 1.84
N GLU A 63 -4.08 -3.56 1.25
CA GLU A 63 -4.53 -4.95 1.14
C GLU A 63 -4.83 -5.56 2.50
N ARG A 64 -3.97 -5.32 3.50
CA ARG A 64 -4.20 -5.76 4.89
C ARG A 64 -5.44 -5.12 5.50
N LEU A 65 -5.68 -3.84 5.23
CA LEU A 65 -6.90 -3.16 5.69
C LEU A 65 -8.15 -3.80 5.08
N LEU A 66 -8.14 -4.02 3.76
CA LEU A 66 -9.25 -4.62 3.04
C LEU A 66 -9.49 -6.08 3.42
N GLU A 67 -8.43 -6.85 3.63
CA GLU A 67 -8.51 -8.24 4.10
C GLU A 67 -9.11 -8.33 5.49
N ARG A 68 -8.70 -7.46 6.39
CA ARG A 68 -9.08 -7.53 7.81
C ARG A 68 -10.41 -6.87 8.12
N PHE A 69 -10.77 -5.79 7.41
CA PHE A 69 -11.93 -4.96 7.72
C PHE A 69 -12.99 -4.96 6.61
N GLY A 70 -12.72 -5.57 5.45
CA GLY A 70 -13.65 -5.65 4.32
C GLY A 70 -13.80 -4.36 3.51
N SER A 71 -13.43 -3.21 4.07
CA SER A 71 -13.48 -1.91 3.41
C SER A 71 -12.36 -0.99 3.90
N LEU A 72 -12.20 0.17 3.25
CA LEU A 72 -11.27 1.20 3.72
C LEU A 72 -11.89 1.92 4.93
N PRO A 73 -11.23 1.93 6.10
CA PRO A 73 -11.71 2.69 7.23
C PRO A 73 -11.71 4.20 6.95
N THR A 74 -12.64 4.92 7.55
CA THR A 74 -12.60 6.39 7.60
C THR A 74 -11.32 6.86 8.31
N PRO A 75 -10.88 8.12 8.14
CA PRO A 75 -9.69 8.65 8.82
C PRO A 75 -9.74 8.53 10.34
N ASP A 76 -10.94 8.53 10.92
CA ASP A 76 -11.14 8.55 12.37
C ASP A 76 -11.08 7.13 12.91
N GLU A 77 -11.70 6.18 12.22
CA GLU A 77 -11.54 4.74 12.47
C GLU A 77 -10.08 4.32 12.27
N LEU A 78 -9.43 4.74 11.18
CA LEU A 78 -8.04 4.40 10.88
C LEU A 78 -7.10 4.89 11.99
N ARG A 79 -7.32 6.08 12.54
CA ARG A 79 -6.56 6.58 13.70
C ARG A 79 -6.78 5.72 14.94
N GLY A 80 -8.02 5.29 15.19
CA GLY A 80 -8.34 4.38 16.29
C GLY A 80 -7.72 2.99 16.11
N LEU A 81 -7.75 2.46 14.89
CA LEU A 81 -7.13 1.18 14.52
C LEU A 81 -5.61 1.24 14.67
N ALA A 82 -4.94 2.27 14.15
CA ALA A 82 -3.49 2.42 14.24
C ALA A 82 -2.94 2.47 15.68
N ARG A 83 -3.78 2.77 16.69
CA ARG A 83 -3.40 2.74 18.11
C ARG A 83 -3.57 1.37 18.76
N ARG A 84 -4.48 0.55 18.25
CA ARG A 84 -4.91 -0.71 18.88
C ARG A 84 -4.40 -1.94 18.14
N GLU A 85 -4.18 -1.81 16.84
CA GLU A 85 -3.87 -2.91 15.95
C GLU A 85 -2.41 -2.84 15.48
N PRO A 86 -1.59 -3.83 15.86
CA PRO A 86 -0.23 -3.95 15.35
C PRO A 86 -0.22 -4.00 13.82
N GLY A 87 0.75 -3.31 13.21
CA GLY A 87 0.92 -3.30 11.76
C GLY A 87 -0.08 -2.45 10.97
N ILE A 88 -0.97 -1.69 11.63
CA ILE A 88 -1.81 -0.68 10.98
C ILE A 88 -1.18 0.69 11.13
N LEU A 89 -1.03 1.42 10.02
CA LEU A 89 -0.48 2.78 9.99
C LEU A 89 -1.43 3.73 9.27
N VAL A 90 -1.48 4.97 9.73
CA VAL A 90 -1.97 6.08 8.93
C VAL A 90 -0.90 6.46 7.88
N PRO A 91 -1.27 7.06 6.73
CA PRO A 91 -0.31 7.34 5.66
C PRO A 91 0.90 8.16 6.09
N THR A 92 0.69 9.23 6.85
CA THR A 92 1.77 10.08 7.35
C THR A 92 2.73 9.35 8.29
N SER A 93 2.24 8.40 9.09
CA SER A 93 3.09 7.56 9.94
C SER A 93 3.94 6.60 9.11
N GLN A 94 3.39 5.99 8.06
CA GLN A 94 4.19 5.13 7.17
C GLN A 94 5.26 5.93 6.42
N MET A 95 4.91 7.11 5.89
CA MET A 95 5.86 8.00 5.21
C MET A 95 6.93 8.55 6.15
N ARG A 96 6.61 8.75 7.43
CA ARG A 96 7.59 9.09 8.46
C ARG A 96 8.53 7.92 8.72
N ALA A 97 7.97 6.74 9.01
CA ALA A 97 8.74 5.54 9.28
C ALA A 97 9.72 5.21 8.15
N PHE A 98 9.29 5.35 6.89
CA PHE A 98 10.15 5.13 5.72
C PHE A 98 11.30 6.15 5.63
N ARG A 99 11.10 7.40 6.04
CA ARG A 99 12.16 8.43 6.06
C ARG A 99 13.15 8.25 7.20
N GLU A 100 12.69 7.71 8.33
CA GLU A 100 13.51 7.41 9.51
C GLU A 100 14.26 6.07 9.39
N LEU A 101 13.98 5.31 8.33
CA LEU A 101 14.52 3.97 8.15
C LEU A 101 16.00 4.00 7.80
N GLU A 102 16.81 3.39 8.66
CA GLU A 102 18.25 3.22 8.50
C GLU A 102 18.56 1.77 8.07
N PRO A 103 19.12 1.54 6.87
CA PRO A 103 19.50 0.20 6.43
C PRO A 103 20.45 -0.50 7.42
N PRO A 104 20.28 -1.80 7.68
CA PRO A 104 21.16 -2.52 8.58
C PRO A 104 22.55 -2.75 7.98
N SER A 105 23.58 -2.71 8.82
CA SER A 105 24.98 -2.92 8.40
C SER A 105 25.76 -3.82 9.36
N LEU A 106 26.79 -4.50 8.85
CA LEU A 106 27.58 -5.48 9.63
C LEU A 106 28.30 -4.86 10.83
N ASP A 107 28.67 -3.58 10.76
CA ASP A 107 29.34 -2.84 11.84
C ASP A 107 28.42 -2.54 13.04
N GLU A 108 27.13 -2.83 12.95
CA GLU A 108 26.22 -2.84 14.10
C GLU A 108 26.46 -4.02 15.05
N GLY A 109 27.19 -5.06 14.61
CA GLY A 109 27.45 -6.28 15.39
C GLY A 109 26.66 -7.50 14.94
N PHE A 110 26.02 -7.45 13.77
CA PHE A 110 25.39 -8.63 13.16
C PHE A 110 26.45 -9.63 12.69
N ALA A 111 26.17 -10.92 12.86
CA ALA A 111 26.96 -12.00 12.27
C ALA A 111 26.73 -12.12 10.75
N GLY A 112 25.62 -11.58 10.24
CA GLY A 112 25.29 -11.51 8.83
C GLY A 112 24.06 -10.65 8.60
N VAL A 113 24.03 -9.93 7.48
CA VAL A 113 22.87 -9.17 6.99
C VAL A 113 22.48 -9.75 5.65
N GLU A 114 21.29 -10.30 5.55
CA GLU A 114 20.70 -10.79 4.30
C GLU A 114 19.72 -9.76 3.76
N ASP A 115 19.95 -9.28 2.54
CA ASP A 115 19.02 -8.40 1.82
C ASP A 115 18.04 -9.25 1.01
N VAL A 116 16.76 -9.23 1.41
CA VAL A 116 15.65 -9.89 0.72
C VAL A 116 14.83 -8.83 0.02
N ARG A 117 14.97 -8.78 -1.32
CA ARG A 117 14.18 -7.88 -2.16
C ARG A 117 12.72 -8.26 -2.16
N PHE A 118 11.85 -7.27 -2.06
CA PHE A 118 10.41 -7.49 -2.20
C PHE A 118 10.07 -8.02 -3.60
N ALA A 119 9.38 -9.16 -3.62
CA ALA A 119 8.75 -9.72 -4.80
C ALA A 119 7.30 -10.05 -4.49
N ARG A 120 6.37 -9.54 -5.31
CA ARG A 120 4.94 -9.86 -5.17
C ARG A 120 4.67 -11.21 -5.80
N THR A 121 4.16 -12.16 -5.02
CA THR A 121 3.67 -13.43 -5.56
C THR A 121 2.41 -13.18 -6.40
N PRO A 122 2.39 -13.57 -7.68
CA PRO A 122 1.19 -13.45 -8.49
C PRO A 122 0.11 -14.40 -7.95
N PRO A 123 -1.17 -14.00 -7.96
CA PRO A 123 -2.24 -14.88 -7.55
C PRO A 123 -2.32 -16.12 -8.47
N PRO A 124 -2.65 -17.30 -7.95
CA PRO A 124 -2.84 -18.49 -8.77
C PRO A 124 -4.10 -18.34 -9.64
N GLY A 125 -4.02 -18.77 -10.90
CA GLY A 125 -5.17 -18.81 -11.82
C GLY A 125 -5.21 -17.69 -12.86
N PRO A 126 -6.30 -17.63 -13.65
CA PRO A 126 -6.48 -16.59 -14.65
C PRO A 126 -6.56 -15.23 -13.99
N VAL A 127 -5.79 -14.28 -14.51
CA VAL A 127 -5.74 -12.92 -13.97
C VAL A 127 -6.73 -12.04 -14.73
N ARG A 128 -7.73 -11.51 -14.04
CA ARG A 128 -8.62 -10.50 -14.59
C ARG A 128 -7.91 -9.14 -14.60
N THR A 129 -8.03 -8.40 -15.69
CA THR A 129 -7.56 -7.01 -15.78
C THR A 129 -8.72 -6.05 -15.57
N GLY A 130 -8.42 -4.78 -15.33
CA GLY A 130 -9.42 -3.72 -15.22
C GLY A 130 -8.87 -2.40 -15.74
N VAL A 131 -9.73 -1.38 -15.72
CA VAL A 131 -9.39 -0.02 -16.14
C VAL A 131 -9.81 0.96 -15.05
N PHE A 132 -8.84 1.69 -14.51
CA PHE A 132 -9.09 2.76 -13.54
C PHE A 132 -9.10 4.10 -14.27
N VAL A 133 -10.19 4.84 -14.18
CA VAL A 133 -10.40 6.10 -14.91
C VAL A 133 -10.56 7.21 -13.89
N ALA A 134 -9.64 8.17 -13.86
CA ALA A 134 -9.87 9.40 -13.11
C ALA A 134 -11.05 10.14 -13.73
N ALA A 135 -12.03 10.60 -12.96
CA ALA A 135 -13.26 11.20 -13.50
C ALA A 135 -12.97 12.38 -14.45
N ALA A 136 -12.02 13.24 -14.07
CA ALA A 136 -11.57 14.37 -14.90
C ALA A 136 -10.94 13.97 -16.25
N ALA A 137 -10.63 12.69 -16.48
CA ALA A 137 -10.13 12.18 -17.75
C ALA A 137 -11.24 12.03 -18.80
N LEU A 138 -12.49 11.77 -18.37
CA LEU A 138 -13.64 11.55 -19.26
C LEU A 138 -13.98 12.81 -20.10
N ASP A 139 -13.71 13.99 -19.54
CA ASP A 139 -13.96 15.28 -20.19
C ASP A 139 -12.80 15.76 -21.08
N ARG A 140 -11.71 14.98 -21.16
CA ARG A 140 -10.53 15.38 -21.95
C ARG A 140 -10.64 14.91 -23.40
N PRO A 141 -10.17 15.72 -24.38
CA PRO A 141 -10.13 15.30 -25.78
C PRO A 141 -9.39 13.97 -26.02
N GLY A 142 -8.37 13.67 -25.20
CA GLY A 142 -7.60 12.43 -25.27
C GLY A 142 -8.36 11.17 -24.85
N TRP A 143 -9.56 11.29 -24.25
CA TRP A 143 -10.34 10.18 -23.74
C TRP A 143 -10.66 9.12 -24.82
N LYS A 144 -11.13 9.55 -25.99
CA LYS A 144 -11.48 8.62 -27.08
C LYS A 144 -10.29 7.74 -27.49
N HIS A 145 -9.11 8.34 -27.59
CA HIS A 145 -7.90 7.60 -27.91
C HIS A 145 -7.46 6.67 -26.76
N ALA A 146 -7.68 7.06 -25.51
CA ALA A 146 -7.42 6.18 -24.37
C ALA A 146 -8.36 4.96 -24.34
N GLN A 147 -9.60 5.09 -24.82
CA GLN A 147 -10.56 3.99 -24.94
C GLN A 147 -10.12 2.92 -25.92
N GLU A 148 -9.59 3.31 -27.08
CA GLU A 148 -9.08 2.38 -28.11
C GLU A 148 -7.92 1.50 -27.61
N ARG A 149 -7.30 1.88 -26.48
CA ARG A 149 -6.12 1.21 -25.92
C ARG A 149 -6.43 0.17 -24.84
N HIS A 150 -7.70 -0.08 -24.54
CA HIS A 150 -8.09 -1.07 -23.55
C HIS A 150 -9.32 -1.87 -23.98
N ASP A 151 -9.47 -3.06 -23.41
CA ASP A 151 -10.61 -3.92 -23.67
C ASP A 151 -11.88 -3.31 -23.04
N PRO A 152 -12.95 -3.01 -23.82
CA PRO A 152 -14.17 -2.42 -23.28
C PRO A 152 -15.02 -3.42 -22.49
N SER A 153 -14.69 -4.71 -22.46
CA SER A 153 -15.45 -5.74 -21.74
C SER A 153 -14.97 -5.99 -20.31
N VAL A 154 -13.79 -5.49 -19.94
CA VAL A 154 -13.26 -5.63 -18.57
C VAL A 154 -13.94 -4.64 -17.62
N PRO A 155 -13.88 -4.83 -16.29
CA PRO A 155 -14.44 -3.87 -15.35
C PRO A 155 -13.70 -2.53 -15.33
N HIS A 156 -14.45 -1.44 -15.21
CA HIS A 156 -13.98 -0.07 -15.08
C HIS A 156 -14.33 0.52 -13.73
N LEU A 157 -13.39 1.27 -13.15
CA LEU A 157 -13.61 2.11 -11.99
C LEU A 157 -13.46 3.58 -12.37
N VAL A 158 -14.51 4.38 -12.20
CA VAL A 158 -14.44 5.85 -12.25
C VAL A 158 -14.13 6.37 -10.85
N PHE A 159 -12.99 7.03 -10.65
CA PHE A 159 -12.60 7.53 -9.34
C PHE A 159 -12.24 9.01 -9.33
N ASP A 160 -12.43 9.65 -8.17
CA ASP A 160 -11.97 11.02 -7.96
C ASP A 160 -11.75 11.35 -6.47
N TRP A 161 -11.21 12.53 -6.23
CA TRP A 161 -11.16 13.19 -4.93
C TRP A 161 -11.92 14.52 -4.97
N ILE A 162 -13.07 14.55 -4.31
CA ILE A 162 -13.91 15.75 -4.18
C ILE A 162 -14.11 15.99 -2.68
N PRO A 163 -13.41 16.99 -2.09
CA PRO A 163 -13.59 17.35 -0.69
C PRO A 163 -15.07 17.60 -0.35
N ASP A 164 -15.54 16.94 0.71
CA ASP A 164 -16.92 17.00 1.20
C ASP A 164 -17.99 16.59 0.15
N GLY A 165 -17.54 15.94 -0.93
CA GLY A 165 -18.40 15.43 -1.99
C GLY A 165 -18.95 14.03 -1.69
N THR A 166 -19.85 13.58 -2.57
CA THR A 166 -20.44 12.24 -2.51
C THR A 166 -20.25 11.50 -3.84
N VAL A 167 -20.32 10.18 -3.81
CA VAL A 167 -20.02 9.35 -5.00
C VAL A 167 -20.99 9.62 -6.16
N GLU A 168 -22.19 10.12 -5.87
CA GLU A 168 -23.20 10.53 -6.84
C GLU A 168 -22.70 11.64 -7.78
N ALA A 169 -21.74 12.47 -7.33
CA ALA A 169 -21.11 13.47 -8.19
C ALA A 169 -20.41 12.87 -9.42
N LEU A 170 -20.06 11.57 -9.38
CA LEU A 170 -19.44 10.85 -10.48
C LEU A 170 -20.48 10.25 -11.46
N GLY A 171 -21.78 10.38 -11.17
CA GLY A 171 -22.87 9.70 -11.87
C GLY A 171 -22.93 9.98 -13.37
N THR A 172 -22.75 11.23 -13.79
CA THR A 172 -22.71 11.61 -15.22
C THR A 172 -21.57 10.91 -15.95
N GLY A 173 -20.37 10.90 -15.35
CA GLY A 173 -19.19 10.24 -15.91
C GLY A 173 -19.38 8.73 -16.01
N VAL A 174 -19.93 8.11 -14.97
CA VAL A 174 -20.28 6.68 -14.96
C VAL A 174 -21.28 6.36 -16.06
N ALA A 175 -22.40 7.10 -16.15
CA ALA A 175 -23.42 6.85 -17.17
C ALA A 175 -22.87 7.00 -18.60
N SER A 176 -22.03 8.02 -18.82
CA SER A 176 -21.36 8.23 -20.11
C SER A 176 -20.43 7.08 -20.46
N LEU A 177 -19.63 6.60 -19.50
CA LEU A 177 -18.72 5.47 -19.71
C LEU A 177 -19.49 4.17 -19.96
N SER A 178 -20.51 3.88 -19.15
CA SER A 178 -21.36 2.69 -19.27
C SER A 178 -22.07 2.59 -20.62
N ALA A 179 -22.36 3.72 -21.28
CA ALA A 179 -22.93 3.73 -22.62
C ALA A 179 -21.92 3.35 -23.73
N GLN A 180 -20.62 3.34 -23.41
CA GLN A 180 -19.52 3.16 -24.37
C GLN A 180 -18.76 1.85 -24.19
N VAL A 181 -18.94 1.17 -23.05
CA VAL A 181 -18.23 -0.07 -22.70
C VAL A 181 -19.24 -1.17 -22.38
N SER A 182 -18.84 -2.43 -22.58
CA SER A 182 -19.68 -3.59 -22.25
C SER A 182 -19.38 -4.18 -20.87
N GLY A 183 -18.24 -3.81 -20.29
CA GLY A 183 -17.85 -4.18 -18.93
C GLY A 183 -18.62 -3.44 -17.85
N LEU A 184 -18.53 -3.97 -16.63
CA LEU A 184 -19.08 -3.32 -15.44
C LEU A 184 -18.40 -1.98 -15.20
N VAL A 185 -19.17 -0.93 -14.94
CA VAL A 185 -18.63 0.37 -14.51
C VAL A 185 -19.10 0.68 -13.09
N GLU A 186 -18.16 0.86 -12.17
CA GLU A 186 -18.42 1.33 -10.81
C GLU A 186 -17.73 2.67 -10.56
N SER A 187 -18.11 3.33 -9.48
CA SER A 187 -17.44 4.56 -9.03
C SER A 187 -16.99 4.49 -7.58
N ALA A 188 -15.91 5.21 -7.28
CA ALA A 188 -15.42 5.38 -5.93
C ALA A 188 -14.83 6.77 -5.72
N LEU A 189 -15.19 7.42 -4.61
CA LEU A 189 -14.79 8.79 -4.31
C LEU A 189 -14.01 8.84 -2.99
N CYS A 190 -12.95 9.65 -2.93
CA CYS A 190 -12.46 10.15 -1.66
C CYS A 190 -13.18 11.46 -1.30
N PRO A 191 -13.98 11.52 -0.22
CA PRO A 191 -14.64 12.76 0.22
C PRO A 191 -13.77 13.59 1.19
N HIS A 192 -12.64 13.06 1.64
CA HIS A 192 -11.90 13.67 2.75
C HIS A 192 -11.25 15.01 2.37
N ALA A 193 -11.25 15.93 3.32
CA ALA A 193 -10.66 17.26 3.19
C ALA A 193 -9.20 17.25 2.73
N ALA A 194 -8.78 18.40 2.17
CA ALA A 194 -7.40 18.65 1.78
C ALA A 194 -6.44 18.66 3.00
N GLY A 195 -5.15 18.81 2.71
CA GLY A 195 -4.07 18.78 3.72
C GLY A 195 -3.29 17.45 3.73
N PRO A 196 -2.52 17.19 4.80
CA PRO A 196 -1.70 16.00 4.93
C PRO A 196 -2.51 14.70 4.78
N PRO A 197 -1.95 13.64 4.16
CA PRO A 197 -2.68 12.40 3.94
C PRO A 197 -3.14 11.72 5.25
N ARG A 198 -4.46 11.66 5.44
CA ARG A 198 -5.11 11.04 6.62
C ARG A 198 -5.98 9.83 6.28
N CYS A 199 -6.15 9.53 5.00
CA CYS A 199 -6.91 8.40 4.47
C CYS A 199 -6.06 7.68 3.42
N TRP A 200 -6.40 6.42 3.13
CA TRP A 200 -5.76 5.65 2.06
C TRP A 200 -6.43 5.83 0.69
N CYS A 201 -7.58 6.49 0.63
CA CYS A 201 -8.38 6.61 -0.60
C CYS A 201 -8.00 7.78 -1.52
N ARG A 202 -7.46 8.89 -0.99
CA ARG A 202 -7.15 10.07 -1.81
C ARG A 202 -5.95 9.79 -2.73
N PRO A 203 -6.09 9.87 -4.08
CA PRO A 203 -4.94 9.80 -4.98
C PRO A 203 -3.85 10.81 -4.58
N PRO A 204 -2.57 10.42 -4.57
CA PRO A 204 -2.00 9.25 -5.24
C PRO A 204 -2.03 7.93 -4.43
N LEU A 205 -2.68 7.89 -3.27
CA LEU A 205 -2.74 6.67 -2.46
C LEU A 205 -3.64 5.60 -3.09
N PRO A 206 -3.31 4.30 -2.94
CA PRO A 206 -3.88 3.25 -3.78
C PRO A 206 -5.21 2.69 -3.30
N GLY A 207 -5.85 3.29 -2.28
CA GLY A 207 -7.04 2.76 -1.63
C GLY A 207 -8.18 2.41 -2.58
N LEU A 208 -8.64 3.38 -3.37
CA LEU A 208 -9.85 3.21 -4.19
C LEU A 208 -9.66 2.13 -5.27
N PRO A 209 -8.58 2.16 -6.09
CA PRO A 209 -8.36 1.11 -7.07
C PRO A 209 -8.15 -0.29 -6.46
N LEU A 210 -7.49 -0.39 -5.30
CA LEU A 210 -7.28 -1.68 -4.63
C LEU A 210 -8.58 -2.26 -4.06
N ALA A 211 -9.45 -1.42 -3.50
CA ALA A 211 -10.76 -1.87 -3.02
C ALA A 211 -11.59 -2.45 -4.17
N PHE A 212 -11.67 -1.73 -5.29
CA PHE A 212 -12.33 -2.22 -6.50
C PHE A 212 -11.68 -3.49 -7.04
N ALA A 213 -10.34 -3.51 -7.12
CA ALA A 213 -9.61 -4.64 -7.65
C ALA A 213 -9.84 -5.92 -6.84
N ARG A 214 -9.89 -5.80 -5.50
CA ARG A 214 -10.19 -6.91 -4.60
C ARG A 214 -11.60 -7.45 -4.82
N THR A 215 -12.60 -6.58 -4.90
CA THR A 215 -14.01 -6.98 -5.12
C THR A 215 -14.18 -7.78 -6.41
N HIS A 216 -13.45 -7.41 -7.47
CA HIS A 216 -13.64 -7.97 -8.81
C HIS A 216 -12.56 -8.96 -9.25
N GLY A 217 -11.61 -9.30 -8.38
CA GLY A 217 -10.50 -10.21 -8.68
C GLY A 217 -9.53 -9.68 -9.75
N ILE A 218 -9.35 -8.36 -9.83
CA ILE A 218 -8.52 -7.69 -10.82
C ILE A 218 -7.07 -7.62 -10.32
N ALA A 219 -6.09 -7.84 -11.21
CA ALA A 219 -4.70 -7.53 -10.91
C ALA A 219 -4.35 -6.09 -11.33
N PRO A 220 -4.07 -5.18 -10.38
CA PRO A 220 -3.72 -3.80 -10.70
C PRO A 220 -2.48 -3.67 -11.59
N SER A 221 -1.48 -4.54 -11.40
CA SER A 221 -0.23 -4.52 -12.16
C SER A 221 -0.37 -4.94 -13.64
N ARG A 222 -1.52 -5.50 -14.01
CA ARG A 222 -1.86 -5.85 -15.41
C ARG A 222 -2.98 -4.96 -15.96
N SER A 223 -3.35 -3.94 -15.20
CA SER A 223 -4.46 -3.05 -15.51
C SER A 223 -3.96 -1.72 -16.07
N ILE A 224 -4.90 -0.92 -16.58
CA ILE A 224 -4.63 0.42 -17.10
C ILE A 224 -5.17 1.45 -16.13
N LEU A 225 -4.45 2.56 -15.96
CA LEU A 225 -4.93 3.77 -15.30
C LEU A 225 -4.92 4.93 -16.30
N VAL A 226 -6.10 5.47 -16.59
CA VAL A 226 -6.28 6.69 -17.40
C VAL A 226 -6.42 7.88 -16.47
N GLY A 227 -5.61 8.92 -16.67
CA GLY A 227 -5.64 10.08 -15.79
C GLY A 227 -4.99 11.33 -16.35
N THR A 228 -5.18 12.43 -15.63
CA THR A 228 -4.84 13.79 -16.07
C THR A 228 -3.72 14.48 -15.27
N SER A 229 -3.20 13.84 -14.21
CA SER A 229 -2.39 14.54 -13.21
C SER A 229 -1.16 13.74 -12.76
N PRO A 230 -0.12 14.41 -12.21
CA PRO A 230 1.01 13.71 -11.59
C PRO A 230 0.58 12.75 -10.47
N ALA A 231 -0.48 13.07 -9.73
CA ALA A 231 -1.01 12.17 -8.70
C ALA A 231 -1.55 10.87 -9.32
N HIS A 232 -2.23 10.93 -10.46
CA HIS A 232 -2.69 9.74 -11.19
C HIS A 232 -1.52 8.92 -11.73
N ARG A 233 -0.47 9.57 -12.23
CA ARG A 233 0.76 8.88 -12.63
C ARG A 233 1.42 8.15 -11.46
N THR A 234 1.58 8.81 -10.32
CA THR A 234 2.15 8.20 -9.10
C THR A 234 1.31 7.03 -8.62
N LEU A 235 -0.02 7.16 -8.67
CA LEU A 235 -0.94 6.07 -8.35
C LEU A 235 -0.75 4.88 -9.30
N ALA A 236 -0.68 5.11 -10.61
CA ALA A 236 -0.43 4.05 -11.59
C ALA A 236 0.89 3.32 -11.32
N THR A 237 1.98 4.06 -11.08
CA THR A 237 3.28 3.49 -10.70
C THR A 237 3.18 2.66 -9.42
N THR A 238 2.43 3.14 -8.41
CA THR A 238 2.24 2.45 -7.13
C THR A 238 1.53 1.11 -7.32
N LEU A 239 0.53 1.06 -8.20
CA LEU A 239 -0.23 -0.15 -8.56
C LEU A 239 0.54 -1.08 -9.51
N GLY A 240 1.60 -0.59 -10.16
CA GLY A 240 2.24 -1.25 -11.30
C GLY A 240 1.39 -1.23 -12.57
N ALA A 241 0.36 -0.39 -12.63
CA ALA A 241 -0.55 -0.27 -13.76
C ALA A 241 0.08 0.52 -14.91
N GLN A 242 -0.35 0.25 -16.15
CA GLN A 242 0.03 1.07 -17.29
C GLN A 242 -0.69 2.43 -17.21
N TYR A 243 0.06 3.53 -17.23
CA TYR A 243 -0.51 4.87 -17.22
C TYR A 243 -0.80 5.39 -18.64
N ILE A 244 -2.01 5.90 -18.86
CA ILE A 244 -2.41 6.60 -20.09
C ILE A 244 -2.77 8.05 -19.72
N PRO A 245 -1.94 9.04 -20.09
CA PRO A 245 -2.27 10.45 -19.89
C PRO A 245 -3.30 10.94 -20.91
N VAL A 246 -4.23 11.78 -20.46
CA VAL A 246 -5.18 12.52 -21.31
C VAL A 246 -5.38 13.97 -20.86
#